data_AF-A0A2W6BSZ4-F1
#
_entry.id   AF-A0A2W6BSZ4-F1
#
_cell.length_a   1.000
_cell.length_b   1.000
_cell.length_c   1.000
_cell.angle_alpha   90.00
_cell.angle_beta   90.00
_cell.angle_gamma   90.00
#
_symmetry.space_group_name_H-M   'P 1'
#
loop_
_entity.id
_entity.type
_entity.pdbx_description
1 polymer ?
#
loop_
_entity_poly.entity_id
_entity_poly.type
_entity_poly.pdbx_seq_one_letter_code
_entity_poly.pdbx_strand_id
1 'polypeptide(L)' 'MAEQPQIPRDEATFTVKAGLAEMLKGGVIMDVVSAEQAKLAEDAGAAAVMALERVPADIRRDGGVARM' A
#
# COMPACT_ATOMS: atom_id res chain seq x y z
N MET A 1 -2.45 -38.77 14.88
CA MET A 1 -3.10 -37.52 14.47
C MET A 1 -2.79 -36.50 15.56
N ALA A 2 -1.62 -35.86 15.46
CA ALA A 2 -1.17 -34.90 16.46
C ALA A 2 -1.82 -33.55 16.15
N GLU A 3 -2.59 -33.03 17.09
CA GLU A 3 -3.11 -31.68 17.06
C GLU A 3 -1.92 -30.72 17.04
N GLN A 4 -1.70 -30.07 15.89
CA GLN A 4 -0.62 -29.10 15.77
C GLN A 4 -0.97 -27.90 16.67
N PRO A 5 -0.02 -27.42 17.49
CA PRO A 5 -0.27 -26.25 18.32
C PRO A 5 -0.63 -25.07 17.42
N GLN A 6 -1.82 -24.51 17.63
CA GLN A 6 -2.29 -23.32 16.95
C GLN A 6 -1.34 -22.17 17.32
N ILE A 7 -0.39 -21.86 16.44
CA ILE A 7 0.44 -20.66 16.56
C ILE A 7 -0.52 -19.47 16.66
N PRO A 8 -0.49 -18.65 17.72
CA PRO A 8 -1.30 -17.45 17.80
C PRO A 8 -0.98 -16.62 16.57
N ARG A 9 -1.96 -16.43 15.68
CA ARG A 9 -1.75 -15.59 14.53
C ARG A 9 -1.65 -14.16 15.04
N ASP A 10 -0.60 -13.44 14.68
CA ASP A 10 -0.48 -11.99 14.85
C ASP A 10 -1.49 -11.28 13.93
N GLU A 11 -2.78 -11.56 14.14
CA GLU A 11 -3.88 -11.07 13.32
C GLU A 11 -4.51 -9.86 13.99
N ALA A 12 -4.26 -8.68 13.43
CA ALA A 12 -5.04 -7.50 13.75
C ALA A 12 -6.54 -7.75 13.44
N THR A 13 -7.41 -7.39 14.38
CA THR A 13 -8.86 -7.54 14.23
C THR A 13 -9.38 -6.69 13.08
N PHE A 14 -10.55 -7.05 12.55
CA PHE A 14 -11.20 -6.25 11.51
C PHE A 14 -11.36 -4.79 11.92
N THR A 15 -11.73 -4.53 13.18
CA THR A 15 -11.88 -3.19 13.74
C THR A 15 -10.60 -2.35 13.58
N VAL A 16 -9.43 -2.94 13.85
CA VAL A 16 -8.15 -2.24 13.71
C VAL A 16 -7.83 -1.95 12.23
N LYS A 17 -8.04 -2.93 11.34
CA LYS A 17 -7.80 -2.77 9.89
C LYS A 17 -8.72 -1.74 9.26
N ALA A 18 -10.00 -1.76 9.62
CA ALA A 18 -10.96 -0.77 9.19
C ALA A 18 -10.60 0.62 9.74
N GLY A 19 -10.26 0.73 11.02
CA GLY A 19 -9.82 1.97 11.64
C GLY A 19 -8.64 2.63 10.92
N LEU A 20 -7.64 1.85 10.51
CA LEU A 20 -6.52 2.37 9.71
C LEU A 20 -6.99 2.96 8.37
N ALA A 21 -7.89 2.29 7.66
CA ALA A 21 -8.42 2.80 6.38
C ALA A 21 -9.27 4.07 6.59
N GLU A 22 -10.01 4.16 7.68
CA GLU A 22 -10.79 5.36 8.05
C GLU A 22 -9.89 6.58 8.27
N MET A 23 -8.68 6.41 8.82
CA MET A 23 -7.72 7.50 9.04
C MET A 23 -7.21 8.15 7.74
N LEU A 24 -7.31 7.46 6.60
CA LEU A 24 -6.87 7.97 5.30
C LEU A 24 -7.96 8.76 4.56
N LYS A 25 -9.19 8.81 5.10
CA LYS A 25 -10.31 9.51 4.46
C LYS A 25 -10.05 11.01 4.31
N GLY A 26 -10.43 11.54 3.16
CA GLY A 26 -10.24 12.96 2.81
C GLY A 26 -8.83 13.31 2.35
N GLY A 27 -7.88 12.36 2.39
CA GLY A 27 -6.53 12.51 1.85
C GLY A 27 -6.39 12.05 0.41
N VAL A 28 -5.23 12.31 -0.17
CA VAL A 28 -4.79 11.79 -1.46
C VAL A 28 -3.71 10.74 -1.24
N ILE A 29 -3.78 9.61 -1.96
CA ILE A 29 -2.72 8.59 -2.01
C ILE A 29 -2.05 8.72 -3.38
N MET A 30 -0.73 8.92 -3.41
CA MET A 30 0.02 9.16 -4.65
C MET A 30 0.87 7.96 -5.06
N ASP A 31 0.83 7.59 -6.34
CA ASP A 31 1.72 6.59 -6.94
C ASP A 31 3.15 7.15 -7.06
N VAL A 32 4.14 6.41 -6.57
CA VAL A 32 5.57 6.80 -6.60
C VAL A 32 6.46 5.63 -7.01
N VAL A 33 7.55 5.93 -7.72
CA VAL A 33 8.55 4.93 -8.16
C VAL A 33 9.96 5.19 -7.60
N SER A 34 10.13 6.26 -6.81
CA SER A 34 11.41 6.61 -6.19
C SER A 34 11.24 7.29 -4.83
N ALA A 35 12.29 7.26 -4.01
CA ALA A 35 12.31 7.95 -2.72
C ALA A 35 12.18 9.47 -2.85
N GLU A 36 12.64 10.05 -3.96
CA GLU A 36 12.49 11.46 -4.25
C GLU A 36 11.02 11.82 -4.51
N GLN A 37 10.32 11.03 -5.33
CA GLN A 37 8.88 11.21 -5.55
C GLN A 37 8.07 11.05 -4.26
N ALA A 38 8.46 10.12 -3.37
CA ALA A 38 7.83 9.95 -2.07
C ALA A 38 7.94 11.21 -1.20
N LYS A 39 9.11 11.86 -1.16
CA LYS A 39 9.29 13.13 -0.43
C LYS A 39 8.45 14.25 -1.03
N LEU A 40 8.41 14.35 -2.36
CA LEU A 40 7.58 15.36 -3.04
C LEU A 40 6.08 15.15 -2.77
N ALA A 41 5.62 13.89 -2.70
CA ALA A 41 4.25 13.56 -2.37
C ALA A 41 3.90 13.94 -0.92
N GLU A 42 4.81 13.67 0.03
CA GLU A 42 4.69 14.10 1.43
C GLU A 42 4.63 15.63 1.54
N ASP A 43 5.55 16.35 0.89
CA ASP A 43 5.59 17.82 0.85
C ASP A 43 4.32 18.42 0.24
N ALA A 44 3.71 17.74 -0.74
CA ALA A 44 2.45 18.12 -1.36
C ALA A 44 1.20 17.82 -0.50
N GLY A 45 1.36 17.17 0.66
CA GLY A 45 0.28 16.83 1.58
C GLY A 45 -0.46 15.53 1.27
N ALA A 46 0.18 14.58 0.59
CA ALA A 46 -0.37 13.24 0.43
C ALA A 46 -0.55 12.56 1.80
N ALA A 47 -1.69 11.89 2.02
CA ALA A 47 -1.94 11.15 3.25
C ALA A 47 -1.17 9.81 3.30
N ALA A 48 -0.86 9.25 2.13
CA ALA A 48 0.00 8.08 1.96
C ALA A 48 0.59 8.05 0.55
N VAL A 49 1.55 7.15 0.33
CA VAL A 49 2.10 6.84 -0.99
C VAL A 49 1.88 5.38 -1.35
N MET A 50 1.67 5.10 -2.63
CA MET A 50 1.66 3.76 -3.20
C MET A 50 2.98 3.56 -3.95
N ALA A 51 3.83 2.65 -3.48
CA ALA A 51 5.10 2.36 -4.13
C ALA A 51 4.89 1.33 -5.25
N LEU A 52 5.43 1.62 -6.44
CA LEU A 52 5.35 0.72 -7.59
C LEU A 52 6.69 0.66 -8.33
N GLU A 53 6.90 -0.39 -9.13
CA GLU A 53 8.03 -0.45 -10.06
C GLU A 53 7.90 0.58 -11.20
N ARG A 54 6.66 0.83 -11.65
CA ARG A 54 6.30 1.72 -12.77
C ARG A 54 4.93 2.33 -12.53
N VAL A 55 4.70 3.55 -13.01
CA VAL A 55 3.38 4.19 -12.90
C VAL A 55 2.35 3.52 -13.84
N PRO A 56 1.05 3.59 -13.56
CA PRO A 56 0.03 2.90 -14.35
C PRO A 56 -0.02 3.29 -15.84
N ALA A 57 0.44 4.50 -16.20
CA ALA A 57 0.56 4.92 -17.59
C ALA A 57 1.65 4.12 -18.33
N ASP A 58 2.80 3.92 -17.69
CA ASP A 58 3.91 3.14 -18.25
C ASP A 58 3.56 1.66 -18.33
N ILE A 59 2.92 1.10 -17.30
CA ILE A 59 2.45 -0.30 -17.31
C ILE A 59 1.55 -0.57 -18.52
N ARG A 60 0.61 0.34 -18.81
CA ARG A 60 -0.30 0.19 -19.96
C ARG A 60 0.41 0.31 -21.30
N ARG A 61 1.39 1.21 -21.41
CA ARG A 61 2.19 1.39 -22.63
C ARG A 61 3.08 0.17 -22.90
N ASP A 62 3.76 -0.32 -21.89
CA ASP A 62 4.78 -1.37 -22.04
C ASP A 62 4.17 -2.77 -22.13
N GLY A 63 2.97 -2.98 -21.55
CA GLY A 63 2.31 -4.29 -21.49
C GLY A 63 3.06 -5.31 -20.63
N GLY A 64 2.77 -6.59 -20.86
CA GLY A 64 3.38 -7.71 -20.13
C GLY A 64 2.81 -7.91 -18.72
N VAL A 65 3.60 -8.57 -17.86
CA VAL A 65 3.20 -8.87 -16.47
C VAL A 65 3.70 -7.77 -15.54
N ALA A 66 2.78 -7.06 -14.90
CA ALA A 66 3.10 -6.14 -13.81
C ALA A 66 3.16 -6.90 -12.47
N ARG A 67 4.24 -6.69 -11.72
CA ARG A 67 4.38 -7.16 -10.35
C ARG A 67 4.15 -6.00 -9.39
N MET A 68 3.93 -6.33 -8.12
CA MET A 68 3.67 -5.39 -7.03
C MET A 68 4.95 -5.16 -6.23
#